data_AF-A0A7J4QS10-F1
#
_entry.id   AF-A0A7J4QS10-F1
#
_cell.length_a   1.000
_cell.length_b   1.000
_cell.length_c   1.000
_cell.angle_alpha   90.00
_cell.angle_beta   90.00
_cell.angle_gamma   90.00
#
_symmetry.space_group_name_H-M   'P 1'
#
loop_
_entity.id
_entity.type
_entity.pdbx_description
1 polymer ?
#
loop_
_entity_poly.entity_id
_entity_poly.type
_entity_poly.pdbx_seq_one_letter_code
_entity_poly.pdbx_strand_id
1 'polypeptide(L)'
;MGDSNADAKCPVMHGAISAPSTGMKNNDWWPNQLNLAILHQHDTKSNPMGENFVYKDAFNSMDYAAMKKDLHALMTDSQDWWPADYGHYGPFFIRMTWHAAGTYRIGDGRGGAGTGAQRFAPLNSWPDNGNLDKARRLLWPIKQKYGNKISWADLLVLTGIVAIESMGGPVFGFGGGRPDIWHPEEDIYWGAEDEWLG
;
A
#
# COMPACT_ATOMS: atom_id res chain seq x y z
N MET A 1 -7.52 -13.10 38.72
CA MET A 1 -8.42 -12.26 37.91
C MET A 1 -7.59 -11.05 37.49
N GLY A 2 -6.84 -11.22 36.41
CA GLY A 2 -5.92 -10.21 35.87
C GLY A 2 -6.63 -9.44 34.77
N ASP A 3 -6.55 -8.12 34.88
CA ASP A 3 -7.08 -7.12 33.98
C ASP A 3 -6.26 -7.14 32.68
N SER A 4 -6.88 -7.42 31.53
CA SER A 4 -6.20 -7.34 30.22
C SER A 4 -7.22 -7.12 29.11
N ASN A 5 -7.62 -5.86 28.91
CA ASN A 5 -8.18 -5.37 27.64
C ASN A 5 -8.21 -3.84 27.61
N ALA A 6 -7.09 -3.21 27.98
CA ALA A 6 -6.89 -1.77 27.91
C ALA A 6 -6.14 -1.33 26.63
N ASP A 7 -5.37 -2.21 26.01
CA ASP A 7 -4.37 -1.80 25.01
C ASP A 7 -4.93 -1.49 23.61
N ALA A 8 -6.16 -1.95 23.30
CA ALA A 8 -6.80 -1.70 22.01
C ALA A 8 -7.93 -0.65 22.04
N LYS A 9 -8.16 0.02 23.17
CA LYS A 9 -9.26 0.99 23.31
C LYS A 9 -8.73 2.42 23.17
N CYS A 10 -9.37 3.21 22.31
CA CYS A 10 -9.08 4.64 22.20
C CYS A 10 -9.31 5.31 23.57
N PRO A 11 -8.27 5.92 24.18
CA PRO A 11 -8.33 6.41 25.57
C PRO A 11 -9.21 7.66 25.74
N VAL A 12 -9.66 8.28 24.64
CA VAL A 12 -10.54 9.46 24.67
C VAL A 12 -11.68 9.27 23.67
N MET A 13 -12.90 9.26 24.18
CA MET A 13 -14.13 9.19 23.39
C MET A 13 -14.33 10.51 22.64
N HIS A 14 -13.98 10.55 21.35
CA HIS A 14 -14.31 11.65 20.45
C HIS A 14 -15.43 11.23 19.51
N GLY A 15 -16.41 12.09 19.21
CA GLY A 15 -17.51 11.76 18.32
C GLY A 15 -18.11 12.97 17.59
N ALA A 16 -18.00 12.96 16.26
CA ALA A 16 -18.97 13.58 15.36
C ALA A 16 -20.08 12.55 15.04
N ILE A 17 -21.27 12.98 14.61
CA ILE A 17 -22.41 12.10 14.27
C ILE A 17 -22.05 11.04 13.20
N SER A 18 -21.01 11.29 12.41
CA SER A 18 -20.48 10.40 11.36
C SER A 18 -19.26 9.56 11.78
N ALA A 19 -18.76 9.70 13.00
CA ALA A 19 -17.69 8.83 13.50
C ALA A 19 -18.29 7.46 13.89
N PRO A 20 -17.63 6.33 13.57
CA PRO A 20 -18.07 5.03 14.10
C PRO A 20 -18.12 5.15 15.61
N SER A 21 -19.31 4.95 16.19
CA SER A 21 -19.51 5.08 17.63
C SER A 21 -18.44 4.25 18.34
N THR A 22 -17.80 4.84 19.34
CA THR A 22 -16.88 4.14 20.25
C THR A 22 -17.60 3.17 21.19
N GLY A 23 -18.92 2.97 21.02
CA GLY A 23 -19.71 1.96 21.71
C GLY A 23 -19.49 0.55 21.16
N MET A 24 -19.98 -0.44 21.90
CA MET A 24 -19.95 -1.86 21.52
C MET A 24 -20.63 -2.08 20.16
N LYS A 25 -19.97 -2.85 19.31
CA LYS A 25 -20.44 -3.31 18.00
C LYS A 25 -20.97 -4.75 18.10
N ASN A 26 -21.67 -5.21 17.07
CA ASN A 26 -22.18 -6.58 17.00
C ASN A 26 -21.07 -7.63 17.19
N ASN A 27 -19.89 -7.43 16.61
CA ASN A 27 -18.77 -8.37 16.74
C ASN A 27 -18.21 -8.43 18.18
N ASP A 28 -18.41 -7.40 19.01
CA ASP A 28 -18.03 -7.44 20.42
C ASP A 28 -18.96 -8.37 21.21
N TRP A 29 -20.25 -8.44 20.83
CA TRP A 29 -21.25 -9.32 21.45
C TRP A 29 -21.24 -10.74 20.89
N TRP A 30 -20.97 -10.88 19.59
CA TRP A 30 -20.96 -12.16 18.87
C TRP A 30 -19.65 -12.33 18.09
N PRO A 31 -18.51 -12.57 18.78
CA PRO A 31 -17.19 -12.62 18.14
C PRO A 31 -17.04 -13.76 17.12
N ASN A 32 -17.83 -14.82 17.25
CA ASN A 32 -17.81 -15.97 16.33
C ASN A 32 -18.90 -15.90 15.25
N GLN A 33 -19.60 -14.76 15.11
CA GLN A 33 -20.57 -14.58 14.03
C GLN A 33 -19.86 -14.54 12.67
N LEU A 34 -20.45 -15.20 11.66
CA LEU A 34 -19.92 -15.18 10.30
C LEU A 34 -19.80 -13.74 9.77
N ASN A 35 -18.59 -13.36 9.35
CA ASN A 35 -18.32 -12.05 8.77
C ASN A 35 -18.66 -12.04 7.27
N LEU A 36 -19.70 -11.29 6.89
CA LEU A 36 -20.10 -11.10 5.49
C LEU A 36 -19.47 -9.85 4.84
N ALA A 37 -18.69 -9.05 5.58
CA ALA A 37 -18.01 -7.85 5.08
C ALA A 37 -17.08 -8.14 3.89
N ILE A 38 -16.38 -9.28 3.96
CA ILE A 38 -15.44 -9.73 2.93
C ILE A 38 -16.07 -9.93 1.54
N LEU A 39 -17.41 -10.07 1.46
CA LEU A 39 -18.13 -10.28 0.20
C LEU A 39 -18.48 -8.98 -0.52
N HIS A 40 -18.33 -7.83 0.14
CA HIS A 40 -18.65 -6.51 -0.41
C HIS A 40 -17.54 -5.49 -0.15
N GLN A 41 -16.34 -5.96 0.17
CA GLN A 41 -15.13 -5.14 0.08
C GLN A 41 -14.89 -4.70 -1.37
N HIS A 42 -14.33 -3.51 -1.53
CA HIS A 42 -13.95 -2.88 -2.79
C HIS A 42 -15.13 -2.69 -3.77
N ASP A 43 -16.32 -2.42 -3.22
CA ASP A 43 -17.51 -2.01 -3.97
C ASP A 43 -17.25 -0.73 -4.79
N THR A 44 -17.95 -0.59 -5.92
CA THR A 44 -17.90 0.57 -6.82
C THR A 44 -18.19 1.89 -6.11
N LYS A 45 -19.04 1.90 -5.07
CA LYS A 45 -19.36 3.11 -4.29
C LYS A 45 -18.16 3.69 -3.53
N SER A 46 -17.23 2.84 -3.11
CA SER A 46 -16.02 3.26 -2.41
C SER A 46 -14.91 3.69 -3.36
N ASN A 47 -15.06 3.39 -4.65
CA ASN A 47 -14.11 3.70 -5.68
C ASN A 47 -14.36 5.13 -6.20
N PRO A 48 -13.41 6.07 -6.02
CA PRO A 48 -13.54 7.43 -6.54
C PRO A 48 -13.38 7.50 -8.07
N MET A 49 -12.97 6.40 -8.70
CA MET A 49 -12.91 6.28 -10.15
C MET A 49 -14.33 6.03 -10.66
N GLY A 50 -14.79 6.87 -11.60
CA GLY A 50 -16.11 6.71 -12.19
C GLY A 50 -16.30 5.30 -12.80
N GLU A 51 -17.55 4.84 -12.87
CA GLU A 51 -17.93 3.48 -13.28
C GLU A 51 -17.35 3.03 -14.62
N ASN A 52 -17.07 3.99 -15.52
CA ASN A 52 -16.54 3.73 -16.86
C ASN A 52 -15.00 3.76 -16.94
N PHE A 53 -14.29 3.88 -15.82
CA PHE A 53 -12.83 3.94 -15.82
C PHE A 53 -12.20 2.56 -16.03
N VAL A 54 -11.39 2.43 -17.09
CA VAL A 54 -10.62 1.22 -17.40
C VAL A 54 -9.14 1.50 -17.22
N TYR A 55 -8.54 0.95 -16.15
CA TYR A 55 -7.14 1.21 -15.81
C TYR A 55 -6.16 0.79 -16.92
N LYS A 56 -6.41 -0.35 -17.58
CA LYS A 56 -5.58 -0.85 -18.68
C LYS A 56 -5.44 0.20 -19.80
N ASP A 57 -6.54 0.85 -20.18
CA ASP A 57 -6.54 1.85 -21.25
C ASP A 57 -5.82 3.13 -20.80
N ALA A 58 -6.05 3.54 -19.54
CA ALA A 58 -5.33 4.67 -18.94
C ALA A 58 -3.81 4.43 -18.92
N PHE A 59 -3.37 3.24 -18.50
CA PHE A 59 -1.97 2.83 -18.47
C PHE A 59 -1.34 2.81 -19.86
N ASN A 60 -2.03 2.22 -20.84
CA ASN A 60 -1.54 2.16 -22.23
C ASN A 60 -1.48 3.54 -22.90
N SER A 61 -2.24 4.53 -22.43
CA SER A 61 -2.22 5.92 -22.91
C SER A 61 -1.10 6.79 -22.31
N MET A 62 -0.29 6.24 -21.41
CA MET A 62 0.78 6.95 -20.73
C MET A 62 2.05 7.01 -21.57
N ASP A 63 2.76 8.14 -21.50
CA ASP A 63 4.16 8.17 -21.92
C ASP A 63 5.02 7.42 -20.89
N TYR A 64 5.13 6.10 -21.10
CA TYR A 64 5.89 5.22 -20.22
C TYR A 64 7.38 5.57 -20.18
N ALA A 65 7.95 6.02 -21.30
CA ALA A 65 9.36 6.39 -21.37
C ALA A 65 9.64 7.66 -20.56
N ALA A 66 8.79 8.68 -20.65
CA ALA A 66 8.90 9.87 -19.83
C ALA A 66 8.74 9.53 -18.33
N MET A 67 7.77 8.68 -17.98
CA MET A 67 7.54 8.29 -16.59
C MET A 67 8.73 7.54 -16.00
N LYS A 68 9.30 6.60 -16.75
CA LYS A 68 10.52 5.89 -16.37
C LYS A 68 11.72 6.85 -16.20
N LYS A 69 11.83 7.84 -17.08
CA LYS A 69 12.87 8.88 -16.98
C LYS A 69 12.72 9.74 -15.73
N ASP A 70 11.51 10.13 -15.38
CA ASP A 70 11.25 10.89 -14.15
C ASP A 70 11.57 10.06 -12.90
N LEU A 71 11.22 8.76 -12.89
CA LEU A 71 11.62 7.85 -11.80
C LEU A 71 13.15 7.74 -11.70
N HIS A 72 13.85 7.63 -12.83
CA HIS A 72 15.30 7.59 -12.83
C HIS A 72 15.91 8.90 -12.31
N ALA A 73 15.33 10.06 -12.65
CA ALA A 73 15.80 11.34 -12.13
C ALA A 73 15.57 11.46 -10.62
N LEU A 74 14.41 10.99 -10.13
CA LEU A 74 14.09 10.98 -8.70
C LEU A 74 15.10 10.19 -7.88
N MET A 75 15.76 9.17 -8.44
CA MET A 75 16.72 8.34 -7.72
C MET A 75 17.82 9.15 -7.06
N THR A 76 18.25 10.27 -7.65
CA THR A 76 19.33 11.12 -7.13
C THR A 76 18.86 12.52 -6.71
N ASP A 77 17.56 12.78 -6.73
CA ASP A 77 16.95 14.05 -6.32
C ASP A 77 16.67 14.08 -4.82
N SER A 78 17.74 14.14 -4.02
CA SER A 78 17.67 14.10 -2.57
C SER A 78 16.82 15.24 -1.99
N GLN A 79 15.93 14.89 -1.06
CA GLN A 79 15.03 15.81 -0.37
C GLN A 79 15.50 16.07 1.07
N ASP A 80 15.50 17.32 1.53
CA ASP A 80 16.00 17.69 2.86
C ASP A 80 15.24 17.01 4.02
N TRP A 81 13.95 16.73 3.85
CA TRP A 81 13.11 16.08 4.86
C TRP A 81 13.34 14.56 4.97
N TRP A 82 14.00 13.97 3.97
CA TRP A 82 14.46 12.58 4.01
C TRP A 82 15.65 12.39 3.07
N PRO A 83 16.86 12.81 3.46
CA PRO A 83 18.02 12.81 2.56
C PRO A 83 18.34 11.41 2.01
N ALA A 84 18.81 11.36 0.77
CA ALA A 84 19.17 10.10 0.13
C ALA A 84 20.51 9.59 0.68
N ASP A 85 20.52 8.37 1.22
CA ASP A 85 21.76 7.68 1.57
C ASP A 85 22.65 7.56 0.33
N TYR A 86 23.92 7.95 0.47
CA TYR A 86 24.89 7.99 -0.64
C TYR A 86 24.44 8.83 -1.84
N GLY A 87 23.49 9.75 -1.66
CA GLY A 87 22.93 10.56 -2.74
C GLY A 87 22.05 9.78 -3.72
N HIS A 88 21.59 8.57 -3.35
CA HIS A 88 20.77 7.73 -4.24
C HIS A 88 19.70 6.91 -3.49
N TYR A 89 18.41 7.15 -3.76
CA TYR A 89 17.29 6.43 -3.13
C TYR A 89 17.08 4.99 -3.62
N GLY A 90 17.82 4.55 -4.63
CA GLY A 90 17.69 3.22 -5.25
C GLY A 90 17.54 2.06 -4.25
N PRO A 91 18.48 1.85 -3.30
CA PRO A 91 18.37 0.78 -2.31
C PRO A 91 17.07 0.86 -1.48
N PHE A 92 16.64 2.08 -1.15
CA PHE A 92 15.43 2.32 -0.37
C PHE A 92 14.16 1.95 -1.17
N PHE A 93 14.11 2.31 -2.45
CA PHE A 93 12.99 1.93 -3.33
C PHE A 93 12.96 0.44 -3.68
N ILE A 94 14.13 -0.22 -3.77
CA ILE A 94 14.20 -1.67 -3.90
C ILE A 94 13.59 -2.33 -2.67
N ARG A 95 13.94 -1.90 -1.45
CA ARG A 95 13.32 -2.39 -0.22
C ARG A 95 11.81 -2.16 -0.24
N MET A 96 11.34 -0.96 -0.57
CA MET A 96 9.91 -0.67 -0.66
C MET A 96 9.17 -1.65 -1.58
N THR A 97 9.73 -1.90 -2.76
CA THR A 97 9.19 -2.82 -3.76
C THR A 97 9.18 -4.26 -3.27
N TRP A 98 10.30 -4.70 -2.69
CA TRP A 98 10.43 -6.02 -2.09
C TRP A 98 9.37 -6.23 -1.00
N HIS A 99 9.21 -5.29 -0.07
CA HIS A 99 8.20 -5.39 0.99
C HIS A 99 6.76 -5.33 0.44
N ALA A 100 6.53 -4.64 -0.68
CA ALA A 100 5.20 -4.63 -1.30
C ALA A 100 4.86 -6.00 -1.90
N ALA A 101 5.82 -6.65 -2.55
CA ALA A 101 5.63 -7.96 -3.18
C ALA A 101 5.76 -9.14 -2.20
N GLY A 102 6.57 -8.98 -1.14
CA GLY A 102 7.01 -10.04 -0.24
C GLY A 102 5.95 -10.54 0.74
N THR A 103 4.78 -9.92 0.82
CA THR A 103 3.66 -10.40 1.65
C THR A 103 2.87 -11.54 1.01
N TYR A 104 3.19 -11.90 -0.24
CA TYR A 104 2.52 -12.97 -0.98
C TYR A 104 2.72 -14.35 -0.33
N ARG A 105 1.66 -15.15 -0.30
CA ARG A 105 1.70 -16.53 0.21
C ARG A 105 1.07 -17.49 -0.79
N ILE A 106 1.76 -18.60 -1.07
CA ILE A 106 1.28 -19.64 -2.01
C ILE A 106 0.08 -20.43 -1.49
N GLY A 107 -0.17 -20.44 -0.18
CA GLY A 107 -1.21 -21.27 0.44
C GLY A 107 -2.64 -20.83 0.08
N ASP A 108 -2.86 -19.53 -0.02
CA ASP A 108 -4.17 -18.95 -0.38
C ASP A 108 -4.10 -17.89 -1.48
N GLY A 109 -2.91 -17.59 -1.99
CA GLY A 109 -2.68 -16.62 -3.06
C GLY A 109 -2.85 -15.16 -2.62
N ARG A 110 -2.99 -14.89 -1.32
CA ARG A 110 -3.19 -13.53 -0.78
C ARG A 110 -1.87 -12.80 -0.57
N GLY A 111 -1.99 -11.48 -0.41
CA GLY A 111 -0.86 -10.57 -0.28
C GLY A 111 -0.18 -10.28 -1.62
N GLY A 112 1.04 -9.75 -1.55
CA GLY A 112 1.81 -9.29 -2.70
C GLY A 112 1.47 -7.87 -3.13
N ALA A 113 2.11 -7.44 -4.22
CA ALA A 113 2.04 -6.04 -4.68
C ALA A 113 0.85 -5.73 -5.61
N GLY A 114 -0.04 -6.71 -5.84
CA GLY A 114 -1.08 -6.65 -6.87
C GLY A 114 -2.13 -5.56 -6.68
N THR A 115 -2.34 -5.10 -5.44
CA THR A 115 -3.41 -4.16 -5.07
C THR A 115 -2.88 -2.82 -4.56
N GLY A 116 -1.57 -2.70 -4.33
CA GLY A 116 -0.97 -1.54 -3.68
C GLY A 116 -1.30 -1.42 -2.19
N ALA A 117 -1.73 -2.52 -1.53
CA ALA A 117 -2.16 -2.55 -0.13
C ALA A 117 -1.12 -2.01 0.88
N GLN A 118 0.18 -1.95 0.52
CA GLN A 118 1.22 -1.34 1.37
C GLN A 118 0.93 0.11 1.77
N ARG A 119 0.04 0.83 1.06
CA ARG A 119 -0.40 2.19 1.41
C ARG A 119 -1.48 2.24 2.50
N PHE A 120 -2.10 1.10 2.83
CA PHE A 120 -3.19 0.98 3.80
C PHE A 120 -2.76 0.19 5.03
N ALA A 121 -3.55 0.32 6.10
CA ALA A 121 -3.41 -0.57 7.25
C ALA A 121 -3.72 -2.03 6.82
N PRO A 122 -3.14 -3.04 7.48
CA PRO A 122 -2.12 -2.91 8.53
C PRO A 122 -0.71 -2.65 7.97
N LEU A 123 -0.49 -2.97 6.69
CA LEU A 123 0.84 -3.01 6.07
C LEU A 123 1.59 -1.68 6.14
N ASN A 124 0.91 -0.55 6.03
CA ASN A 124 1.53 0.77 6.11
C ASN A 124 2.17 1.08 7.48
N SER A 125 1.85 0.29 8.50
CA SER A 125 2.27 0.48 9.89
C SER A 125 2.97 -0.74 10.50
N TRP A 126 3.16 -1.81 9.72
CA TRP A 126 3.94 -2.96 10.18
C TRP A 126 5.35 -2.54 10.59
N PRO A 127 5.92 -3.10 11.67
CA PRO A 127 7.28 -2.75 12.12
C PRO A 127 8.32 -2.94 11.02
N ASP A 128 8.21 -4.01 10.25
CA ASP A 128 9.12 -4.32 9.15
C ASP A 128 9.00 -3.35 7.97
N ASN A 129 7.88 -2.62 7.86
CA ASN A 129 7.69 -1.55 6.88
C ASN A 129 8.09 -0.16 7.41
N GLY A 130 8.84 -0.11 8.51
CA GLY A 130 9.38 1.12 9.09
C GLY A 130 10.05 2.01 8.05
N ASN A 131 9.72 3.30 8.09
CA ASN A 131 10.13 4.36 7.17
C ASN A 131 9.64 4.23 5.71
N LEU A 132 8.98 3.14 5.29
CA LEU A 132 8.49 3.02 3.91
C LEU A 132 7.34 3.99 3.59
N ASP A 133 6.72 4.59 4.61
CA ASP A 133 5.86 5.76 4.45
C ASP A 133 6.57 6.92 3.73
N LYS A 134 7.86 7.12 4.02
CA LYS A 134 8.70 8.15 3.38
C LYS A 134 9.05 7.77 1.95
N ALA A 135 9.35 6.50 1.68
CA ALA A 135 9.55 5.99 0.31
C ALA A 135 8.32 6.27 -0.56
N ARG A 136 7.12 5.94 -0.06
CA ARG A 136 5.86 6.23 -0.78
C ARG A 136 5.64 7.73 -0.94
N ARG A 137 6.02 8.54 0.05
CA ARG A 137 5.91 10.00 -0.03
C ARG A 137 6.83 10.61 -1.09
N LEU A 138 8.06 10.11 -1.25
CA LEU A 138 8.99 10.54 -2.31
C LEU A 138 8.40 10.31 -3.72
N LEU A 139 7.56 9.29 -3.89
CA LEU A 139 6.91 8.97 -5.16
C LEU A 139 5.65 9.79 -5.44
N TRP A 140 5.14 10.56 -4.48
CA TRP A 140 3.93 11.33 -4.65
C TRP A 140 3.99 12.32 -5.83
N PRO A 141 5.07 13.10 -6.05
CA PRO A 141 5.15 13.99 -7.21
C PRO A 141 5.03 13.25 -8.56
N ILE A 142 5.57 12.03 -8.66
CA ILE A 142 5.42 11.17 -9.83
C ILE A 142 3.96 10.77 -9.99
N LYS A 143 3.34 10.25 -8.93
CA LYS A 143 1.91 9.89 -8.94
C LYS A 143 1.02 11.07 -9.30
N GLN A 144 1.33 12.26 -8.79
CA GLN A 144 0.60 13.49 -9.06
C GLN A 144 0.71 13.90 -10.53
N LYS A 145 1.91 13.82 -11.13
CA LYS A 145 2.15 14.15 -12.54
C LYS A 145 1.43 13.22 -13.50
N TYR A 146 1.44 11.92 -13.23
CA TYR A 146 0.87 10.90 -14.13
C TYR A 146 -0.59 10.53 -13.81
N GLY A 147 -1.11 10.98 -12.67
CA GLY A 147 -2.51 10.84 -12.29
C GLY A 147 -3.00 9.40 -12.39
N ASN A 148 -4.14 9.21 -13.03
CA ASN A 148 -4.81 7.90 -13.13
C ASN A 148 -4.19 6.96 -14.17
N LYS A 149 -3.18 7.42 -14.90
CA LYS A 149 -2.47 6.59 -15.89
C LYS A 149 -1.46 5.63 -15.26
N ILE A 150 -1.11 5.83 -14.00
CA ILE A 150 -0.31 4.91 -13.21
C ILE A 150 -0.98 4.71 -11.84
N SER A 151 -1.25 3.47 -11.48
CA SER A 151 -1.74 3.11 -10.15
C SER A 151 -0.61 3.18 -9.12
N TRP A 152 -0.94 3.30 -7.84
CA TRP A 152 0.05 3.08 -6.80
C TRP A 152 0.59 1.66 -6.85
N ALA A 153 -0.26 0.65 -7.08
CA ALA A 153 0.17 -0.74 -7.17
C ALA A 153 1.29 -0.95 -8.21
N ASP A 154 1.15 -0.40 -9.42
CA ASP A 154 2.20 -0.48 -10.44
C ASP A 154 3.39 0.45 -10.13
N LEU A 155 3.14 1.66 -9.63
CA LEU A 155 4.21 2.61 -9.30
C LEU A 155 5.17 2.05 -8.24
N LEU A 156 4.64 1.40 -7.20
CA LEU A 156 5.45 0.78 -6.15
C LEU A 156 6.40 -0.27 -6.74
N VAL A 157 5.91 -1.13 -7.63
CA VAL A 157 6.72 -2.20 -8.23
C VAL A 157 7.71 -1.67 -9.26
N LEU A 158 7.26 -0.79 -10.14
CA LEU A 158 8.09 -0.24 -11.20
C LEU A 158 9.28 0.54 -10.63
N THR A 159 9.06 1.28 -9.53
CA THR A 159 10.13 2.08 -8.92
C THR A 159 11.33 1.22 -8.52
N GLY A 160 11.12 0.03 -7.93
CA GLY A 160 12.21 -0.88 -7.59
C GLY A 160 12.96 -1.41 -8.81
N ILE A 161 12.26 -1.67 -9.91
CA ILE A 161 12.87 -2.12 -11.16
C ILE A 161 13.73 -1.01 -11.76
N VAL A 162 13.20 0.22 -11.83
CA VAL A 162 13.95 1.40 -12.31
C VAL A 162 15.15 1.69 -11.41
N ALA A 163 15.03 1.49 -10.10
CA ALA A 163 16.14 1.61 -9.16
C ALA A 163 17.26 0.58 -9.42
N ILE A 164 16.92 -0.68 -9.73
CA ILE A 164 17.91 -1.71 -10.10
C ILE A 164 18.62 -1.30 -11.39
N GLU A 165 17.86 -0.90 -12.42
CA GLU A 165 18.41 -0.44 -13.69
C GLU A 165 19.31 0.79 -13.55
N SER A 166 18.91 1.79 -12.75
CA SER A 166 19.67 3.04 -12.57
C SER A 166 21.01 2.80 -11.88
N MET A 167 21.13 1.73 -11.11
CA MET A 167 22.37 1.29 -10.46
C MET A 167 23.16 0.26 -11.29
N GLY A 168 22.78 0.04 -12.56
CA GLY A 168 23.47 -0.87 -13.48
C GLY A 168 23.16 -2.36 -13.26
N GLY A 169 22.16 -2.67 -12.43
CA GLY A 169 21.71 -4.04 -12.19
C GLY A 169 20.87 -4.59 -13.36
N PRO A 170 20.83 -5.91 -13.53
CA PRO A 170 20.05 -6.54 -14.60
C PRO A 170 18.56 -6.51 -14.27
N VAL A 171 17.72 -6.30 -15.29
CA VAL A 171 16.27 -6.53 -15.22
C VAL A 171 15.79 -7.31 -16.43
N PHE A 172 14.77 -8.15 -16.23
CA PHE A 172 14.17 -8.93 -17.30
C PHE A 172 13.12 -8.12 -18.07
N GLY A 173 12.32 -7.33 -17.34
CA GLY A 173 11.24 -6.53 -17.90
C GLY A 173 10.23 -6.15 -16.81
N PHE A 174 9.22 -5.38 -17.20
CA PHE A 174 8.11 -4.99 -16.33
C PHE A 174 6.78 -5.14 -17.07
N GLY A 175 5.79 -5.71 -16.38
CA GLY A 175 4.39 -5.72 -16.81
C GLY A 175 3.55 -4.92 -15.83
N GLY A 176 2.88 -3.87 -16.32
CA GLY A 176 1.87 -3.13 -15.58
C GLY A 176 0.48 -3.76 -15.70
N GLY A 177 -0.51 -3.09 -15.11
CA GLY A 177 -1.91 -3.51 -15.16
C GLY A 177 -2.52 -3.82 -13.79
N ARG A 178 -1.85 -3.48 -12.68
CA ARG A 178 -2.37 -3.65 -11.31
C ARG A 178 -3.29 -2.48 -10.96
N PRO A 179 -4.62 -2.64 -10.87
CA PRO A 179 -5.49 -1.54 -10.42
C PRO A 179 -5.30 -1.27 -8.91
N ASP A 180 -5.55 -0.02 -8.50
CA ASP A 180 -5.56 0.34 -7.07
C ASP A 180 -6.86 -0.13 -6.38
N ILE A 181 -6.75 -0.52 -5.10
CA ILE A 181 -7.88 -0.66 -4.16
C ILE A 181 -8.09 0.64 -3.37
N TRP A 182 -9.24 0.83 -2.72
CA TRP A 182 -9.60 2.13 -2.09
C TRP A 182 -9.77 2.10 -0.58
N HIS A 183 -9.64 0.92 0.03
CA HIS A 183 -9.59 0.73 1.46
C HIS A 183 -8.76 -0.53 1.78
N PRO A 184 -8.42 -0.81 3.05
CA PRO A 184 -7.74 -2.05 3.45
C PRO A 184 -8.50 -3.31 3.00
N GLU A 185 -7.78 -4.35 2.65
CA GLU A 185 -8.32 -5.70 2.48
C GLU A 185 -8.67 -6.28 3.86
N GLU A 186 -9.89 -6.79 4.02
CA GLU A 186 -10.39 -7.34 5.30
C GLU A 186 -10.33 -8.86 5.36
N ASP A 187 -10.02 -9.50 4.24
CA ASP A 187 -10.13 -10.94 4.05
C ASP A 187 -8.79 -11.67 4.13
N ILE A 188 -7.72 -10.97 4.53
CA ILE A 188 -6.40 -11.55 4.75
C ILE A 188 -6.21 -11.90 6.22
N TYR A 189 -6.09 -13.19 6.50
CA TYR A 189 -5.66 -13.69 7.80
C TYR A 189 -4.14 -13.61 7.91
N TRP A 190 -3.64 -12.61 8.64
CA TRP A 190 -2.21 -12.38 8.87
C TRP A 190 -1.62 -13.16 10.04
N GLY A 191 -2.47 -13.66 10.93
CA GLY A 191 -2.08 -14.24 12.22
C GLY A 191 -3.21 -14.07 13.24
N ALA A 192 -3.13 -14.80 14.35
CA ALA A 192 -4.04 -14.66 15.49
C ALA A 192 -3.40 -13.92 16.67
N GLU A 193 -2.11 -13.59 16.54
CA GLU A 193 -1.30 -12.88 17.51
C GLU A 193 -1.86 -11.47 17.74
N ASP A 194 -1.83 -11.01 18.99
CA ASP A 194 -2.28 -9.70 19.43
C ASP A 194 -1.13 -8.71 19.68
N GLU A 195 0.12 -9.16 19.55
CA GLU A 195 1.33 -8.37 19.67
C GLU A 195 2.14 -8.34 18.37
N TRP A 196 2.78 -7.20 18.08
CA TRP A 196 3.70 -7.10 16.95
C TRP A 196 4.98 -7.91 17.20
N LEU A 197 5.38 -8.73 16.22
CA LEU A 197 6.58 -9.58 16.28
C LEU A 197 6.51 -10.71 17.34
N GLY A 198 5.30 -11.07 17.79
CA GLY A 198 5.02 -12.15 18.74
C GLY A 198 5.12 -13.56 18.17
#